data_AF-A0A7W1USG3-F1
#
_entry.id   AF-A0A7W1USG3-F1
#
_cell.length_a   1.000
_cell.length_b   1.000
_cell.length_c   1.000
_cell.angle_alpha   90.00
_cell.angle_beta   90.00
_cell.angle_gamma   90.00
#
_symmetry.space_group_name_H-M   'P 1'
#
loop_
_entity.id
_entity.type
_entity.pdbx_description
1 polymer ?
#
loop_
_entity_poly.entity_id
_entity_poly.type
_entity_poly.pdbx_seq_one_letter_code
_entity_poly.pdbx_strand_id
1 'polypeptide(L)'
;LDVVRRNFPSSQHAKAMDVIECESNFDPTAVSPSNDHGLFQINIVHKPRVQSMGYSWDPQIYDPYINGKVARALWDESGWQPWTCA
;
A
#
# COMPACT_ATOMS: atom_id res chain seq x y z
N LEU A 1 -12.73 3.73 0.46
CA LEU A 1 -12.56 2.26 0.51
C LEU A 1 -12.44 1.76 1.94
N ASP A 2 -12.89 0.53 2.23
CA ASP A 2 -12.83 -0.04 3.60
C ASP A 2 -11.38 -0.25 4.08
N VAL A 3 -10.45 -0.59 3.17
CA VAL A 3 -9.02 -0.73 3.46
C VAL A 3 -8.42 0.51 4.13
N VAL A 4 -8.79 1.72 3.66
CA VAL A 4 -8.27 2.98 4.21
C VAL A 4 -8.76 3.19 5.64
N ARG A 5 -10.04 2.95 5.88
CA ARG A 5 -10.66 3.14 7.21
C ARG A 5 -10.08 2.21 8.26
N ARG A 6 -9.74 0.98 7.87
CA ARG A 6 -9.17 -0.02 8.78
C ARG A 6 -7.70 0.19 9.11
N ASN A 7 -6.94 0.79 8.19
CA ASN A 7 -5.49 0.85 8.31
C ASN A 7 -4.98 2.25 8.71
N PHE A 8 -5.65 3.34 8.34
CA PHE A 8 -5.16 4.71 8.59
C PHE A 8 -6.01 5.45 9.61
N PRO A 9 -5.44 6.40 10.39
CA PRO A 9 -6.24 7.29 11.24
C PRO A 9 -7.17 8.16 10.39
N SER A 10 -8.31 8.58 10.96
CA SER A 10 -9.33 9.34 10.22
C SER A 10 -8.82 10.61 9.56
N SER A 11 -7.86 11.29 10.19
CA SER A 11 -7.20 12.48 9.64
C SER A 11 -6.40 12.20 8.35
N GLN A 12 -6.09 10.95 8.06
CA GLN A 12 -5.31 10.53 6.89
C GLN A 12 -6.16 9.82 5.83
N HIS A 13 -7.46 9.65 6.04
CA HIS A 13 -8.31 8.91 5.10
C HIS A 13 -8.38 9.57 3.72
N ALA A 14 -8.51 10.90 3.66
CA ALA A 14 -8.54 11.63 2.40
C ALA A 14 -7.21 11.45 1.64
N LYS A 15 -6.08 11.73 2.30
CA LYS A 15 -4.76 11.58 1.70
C LYS A 15 -4.48 10.15 1.22
N ALA A 16 -4.85 9.13 1.99
CA ALA A 16 -4.70 7.74 1.56
C ALA A 16 -5.55 7.40 0.33
N MET A 17 -6.74 7.99 0.19
CA MET A 17 -7.56 7.83 -1.02
C MET A 17 -6.93 8.52 -2.23
N ASP A 18 -6.41 9.75 -2.06
CA ASP A 18 -5.72 10.49 -3.12
C ASP A 18 -4.48 9.72 -3.62
N VAL A 19 -3.71 9.12 -2.70
CA VAL A 19 -2.56 8.27 -3.03
C VAL A 19 -3.00 7.05 -3.81
N ILE A 20 -4.01 6.30 -3.36
CA ILE A 20 -4.48 5.10 -4.10
C ILE A 20 -4.96 5.47 -5.51
N GLU A 21 -5.69 6.58 -5.65
CA GLU A 21 -6.16 7.06 -6.95
C GLU A 21 -5.00 7.34 -7.91
N CYS A 22 -4.00 8.09 -7.44
CA CYS A 22 -2.83 8.45 -8.25
C CYS A 22 -1.90 7.26 -8.55
N GLU A 23 -1.67 6.39 -7.57
CA GLU A 23 -0.72 5.27 -7.67
C GLU A 23 -1.29 4.09 -8.48
N SER A 24 -2.57 3.78 -8.34
CA SER A 24 -3.16 2.54 -8.90
C SER A 24 -4.49 2.74 -9.60
N ASN A 25 -5.07 3.95 -9.58
CA ASN A 25 -6.45 4.19 -10.01
C ASN A 25 -7.44 3.20 -9.38
N PHE A 26 -7.24 2.89 -8.09
CA PHE A 26 -8.02 1.92 -7.32
C PHE A 26 -7.98 0.46 -7.81
N ASP A 27 -7.02 0.09 -8.66
CA ASP A 27 -6.81 -1.29 -9.10
C ASP A 27 -5.93 -2.07 -8.10
N PRO A 28 -6.47 -3.06 -7.38
CA PRO A 28 -5.71 -3.83 -6.39
C PRO A 28 -4.68 -4.79 -7.00
N THR A 29 -4.74 -5.00 -8.31
CA THR A 29 -3.82 -5.84 -9.08
C THR A 29 -2.85 -5.05 -9.95
N ALA A 30 -2.82 -3.72 -9.81
CA ALA A 30 -1.90 -2.86 -10.55
C ALA A 30 -0.45 -3.27 -10.32
N VAL A 31 0.32 -3.32 -11.41
CA VAL A 31 1.78 -3.55 -11.39
C VAL A 31 2.45 -2.51 -12.27
N SER A 32 3.39 -1.76 -11.70
CA SER A 32 4.19 -0.77 -12.43
C SER A 32 5.41 -1.41 -13.13
N PRO A 33 6.02 -0.73 -14.12
CA PRO A 33 7.32 -1.13 -14.67
C PRO A 33 8.47 -1.13 -13.66
N SER A 34 8.36 -0.36 -12.56
CA SER A 34 9.33 -0.33 -11.45
C SER A 34 9.08 -1.41 -10.38
N ASN A 35 8.15 -2.33 -10.65
CA ASN A 35 7.83 -3.47 -9.79
C ASN A 35 7.18 -3.04 -8.46
N ASP A 36 6.22 -2.12 -8.58
CA ASP A 36 5.33 -1.67 -7.51
C ASP A 36 3.96 -2.34 -7.65
N HIS A 37 3.35 -2.74 -6.53
CA HIS A 37 2.21 -3.67 -6.55
C HIS A 37 1.01 -3.19 -5.72
N GLY A 38 -0.18 -3.35 -6.31
CA GLY A 38 -1.48 -3.17 -5.69
C GLY A 38 -1.85 -1.71 -5.38
N LEU A 39 -2.83 -1.53 -4.49
CA LEU A 39 -3.48 -0.23 -4.25
C LEU A 39 -2.50 0.88 -3.85
N PHE A 40 -1.53 0.56 -3.00
CA PHE A 40 -0.51 1.51 -2.53
C PHE A 40 0.82 1.37 -3.25
N GLN A 41 0.86 0.66 -4.39
CA GLN A 41 2.08 0.49 -5.20
C GLN A 41 3.31 0.16 -4.34
N ILE A 42 3.23 -0.94 -3.58
CA ILE A 42 4.33 -1.38 -2.72
C ILE A 42 5.44 -1.97 -3.58
N ASN A 43 6.61 -1.35 -3.56
CA ASN A 43 7.76 -1.83 -4.33
C ASN A 43 8.28 -3.19 -3.84
N ILE A 44 8.74 -4.03 -4.78
CA ILE A 44 9.35 -5.35 -4.52
C ILE A 44 10.47 -5.35 -3.48
N VAL A 45 11.19 -4.23 -3.28
CA VAL A 45 12.21 -4.11 -2.23
C VAL A 45 11.66 -4.34 -0.83
N HIS A 46 10.36 -4.16 -0.62
CA HIS A 46 9.67 -4.41 0.64
C HIS A 46 9.20 -5.87 0.81
N LYS A 47 9.54 -6.77 -0.11
CA LYS A 47 9.23 -8.21 0.03
C LYS A 47 9.67 -8.82 1.37
N PRO A 48 10.88 -8.54 1.89
CA PRO A 48 11.27 -9.00 3.22
C PRO A 48 10.36 -8.46 4.33
N ARG A 49 9.85 -7.23 4.21
CA ARG A 49 8.87 -6.67 5.16
C ARG A 49 7.57 -7.46 5.13
N VAL A 50 7.01 -7.69 3.94
CA VAL A 50 5.76 -8.45 3.76
C VAL A 50 5.87 -9.83 4.41
N GLN A 51 6.99 -10.51 4.17
CA GLN A 51 7.29 -11.81 4.77
C GLN A 51 7.45 -11.73 6.29
N SER A 52 8.12 -10.69 6.81
CA SER A 52 8.24 -10.48 8.26
C SER A 52 6.90 -10.22 8.97
N MET A 53 5.89 -9.74 8.23
CA MET A 53 4.53 -9.56 8.71
C MET A 53 3.68 -10.85 8.63
N GLY A 54 4.26 -11.96 8.15
CA GLY A 54 3.58 -13.26 8.05
C GLY A 54 2.78 -13.46 6.76
N TYR A 55 3.01 -12.63 5.73
CA TYR A 55 2.33 -12.73 4.44
C TYR A 55 3.30 -13.21 3.35
N SER A 56 2.79 -13.96 2.36
CA SER A 56 3.55 -14.19 1.13
C SER A 56 3.57 -12.91 0.29
N TRP A 57 4.55 -12.78 -0.60
CA TRP A 57 4.54 -11.69 -1.57
C TRP A 57 3.46 -11.93 -2.62
N ASP A 58 3.58 -13.01 -3.37
CA ASP A 58 2.61 -13.43 -4.36
C ASP A 58 1.78 -14.59 -3.79
N PRO A 59 0.44 -14.60 -3.91
CA PRO A 59 -0.44 -13.55 -4.47
C PRO A 59 -0.88 -12.49 -3.45
N GLN A 60 -0.46 -12.62 -2.19
CA GLN A 60 -1.07 -11.88 -1.08
C GLN A 60 -0.83 -10.36 -1.09
N ILE A 61 0.19 -9.85 -1.78
CA ILE A 61 0.41 -8.39 -1.90
C ILE A 61 -0.70 -7.68 -2.69
N TYR A 62 -1.48 -8.42 -3.49
CA TYR A 62 -2.64 -7.92 -4.23
C TYR A 62 -3.95 -8.02 -3.46
N ASP A 63 -3.96 -8.66 -2.28
CA ASP A 63 -5.10 -8.55 -1.37
C ASP A 63 -5.15 -7.11 -0.84
N PRO A 64 -6.27 -6.37 -1.03
CA PRO A 64 -6.37 -4.97 -0.61
C PRO A 64 -6.04 -4.77 0.87
N TYR A 65 -6.44 -5.69 1.75
CA TYR A 65 -6.21 -5.55 3.18
C TYR A 65 -4.75 -5.80 3.56
N ILE A 66 -4.09 -6.76 2.92
CA ILE A 66 -2.66 -7.01 3.14
C ILE A 66 -1.84 -5.84 2.57
N ASN A 67 -2.13 -5.40 1.35
CA ASN A 67 -1.49 -4.24 0.74
C ASN A 67 -1.62 -2.99 1.63
N GLY A 68 -2.83 -2.72 2.14
CA GLY A 68 -3.10 -1.62 3.06
C GLY A 68 -2.41 -1.74 4.42
N LYS A 69 -2.25 -2.95 4.96
CA LYS A 69 -1.48 -3.16 6.21
C LYS A 69 0.00 -2.89 6.01
N VAL A 70 0.57 -3.32 4.89
CA VAL A 70 1.98 -3.06 4.54
C VAL A 70 2.19 -1.57 4.32
N ALA A 71 1.29 -0.90 3.60
CA ALA A 71 1.32 0.54 3.42
C ALA A 71 1.26 1.29 4.75
N ARG A 72 0.39 0.85 5.67
CA ARG A 72 0.33 1.43 7.02
C ARG A 72 1.63 1.25 7.80
N ALA A 73 2.24 0.07 7.75
CA ALA A 73 3.51 -0.17 8.43
C ALA A 73 4.63 0.75 7.91
N LEU A 74 4.72 0.93 6.60
CA LEU A 74 5.68 1.86 5.98
C LEU A 74 5.38 3.33 6.33
N TRP A 75 4.09 3.69 6.38
CA TRP A 75 3.64 5.01 6.79
C TRP A 75 3.94 5.31 8.27
N ASP A 76 3.80 4.34 9.17
CA ASP A 76 4.17 4.53 10.59
C ASP A 76 5.67 4.82 10.75
N GLU A 77 6.52 4.30 9.85
CA GLU A 77 7.98 4.50 9.87
C GLU A 77 8.42 5.84 9.24
N SER A 78 7.73 6.30 8.20
CA SER A 78 8.23 7.38 7.32
C SER A 78 7.21 8.42 6.90
N GLY A 79 5.96 8.29 7.37
CA GLY A 79 4.83 9.05 6.86
C GLY A 79 4.61 8.77 5.37
N TRP A 80 4.23 9.82 4.64
CA TRP A 80 3.91 9.72 3.22
C TRP A 80 5.11 9.85 2.27
N GLN A 81 6.31 10.10 2.80
CA GLN A 81 7.53 10.33 1.99
C GLN A 81 7.82 9.27 0.91
N PRO A 82 7.53 7.97 1.10
CA PRO A 82 7.77 6.96 0.07
C PRO A 82 6.86 7.07 -1.17
N TRP A 83 5.72 7.75 -1.07
CA TRP A 83 4.75 7.87 -2.16
C TRP A 83 4.91 9.23 -2.84
N THR A 84 5.21 9.22 -4.13
CA THR A 84 5.37 10.46 -4.90
C THR A 84 4.02 11.18 -5.09
N CYS A 85 2.92 10.41 -5.05
CA CYS A 85 1.56 10.90 -5.14
C CYS A 85 0.99 11.50 -3.84
N ALA A 86 1.82 11.72 -2.80
CA ALA A 86 1.36 12.07 -1.45
C ALA A 86 1.73 13.49 -0.99
#